data_AF-A0A7S3LYS3-F1
#
_entry.id   AF-A0A7S3LYS3-F1
#
_cell.length_a   1.000
_cell.length_b   1.000
_cell.length_c   1.000
_cell.angle_alpha   90.00
_cell.angle_beta   90.00
_cell.angle_gamma   90.00
#
_symmetry.space_group_name_H-M   'P 1'
#
loop_
_entity.id
_entity.type
_entity.pdbx_description
1 polymer ?
#
loop_
_entity_poly.entity_id
_entity_poly.type
_entity_poly.pdbx_seq_one_letter_code
_entity_poly.pdbx_strand_id
1 'polypeptide(L)'
;YVFPGAASRRFEHSLGVSYLARQFVDTIRAKQPELGITDADCLCVEVAGLCHDLGHGPFSHLYDGRFLPTINHNHDFAHEHASIGIFDHLIRSNHLLPAFELFGLGEEDIQFIKELMLGDKSEGPAGFEWKGRGNKTFLYDIVANKRNGID
;
A
#
# COMPACT_ATOMS: atom_id res chain seq x y z
N TYR A 1 14.60 22.71 -7.23
CA TYR A 1 13.43 23.58 -7.43
C TYR A 1 13.48 24.13 -8.86
N VAL A 2 12.72 23.54 -9.78
CA VAL A 2 12.84 23.75 -11.24
C VAL A 2 11.48 24.08 -11.86
N PHE A 3 10.44 23.34 -11.47
CA PHE A 3 9.08 23.52 -11.97
C PHE A 3 8.21 24.17 -10.88
N PRO A 4 7.78 25.43 -11.04
CA PRO A 4 6.97 26.13 -10.02
C PRO A 4 5.56 25.51 -9.85
N GLY A 5 5.07 24.79 -10.86
CA GLY A 5 3.79 24.06 -10.80
C GLY A 5 3.85 22.72 -10.09
N ALA A 6 5.04 22.18 -9.80
CA ALA A 6 5.22 20.93 -9.06
C ALA A 6 5.09 21.17 -7.53
N ALA A 7 3.97 21.76 -7.13
CA ALA A 7 3.65 22.07 -5.73
C ALA A 7 2.83 20.96 -5.05
N SER A 8 2.46 19.91 -5.80
CA SER A 8 1.70 18.78 -5.28
C SER A 8 2.48 18.02 -4.22
N ARG A 9 1.76 17.50 -3.23
CA ARG A 9 2.25 16.72 -2.10
C ARG A 9 1.74 15.28 -2.19
N ARG A 10 2.34 14.41 -1.38
CA ARG A 10 1.95 13.00 -1.28
C ARG A 10 0.50 12.81 -0.83
N PHE A 11 -0.07 13.76 -0.08
CA PHE A 11 -1.45 13.68 0.40
C PHE A 11 -2.49 13.55 -0.73
N GLU A 12 -2.53 14.50 -1.67
CA GLU A 12 -3.46 14.46 -2.80
C GLU A 12 -3.15 13.32 -3.78
N HIS A 13 -1.87 12.94 -3.90
CA HIS A 13 -1.48 11.76 -4.66
C HIS A 13 -2.10 10.48 -4.05
N SER A 14 -1.94 10.26 -2.74
CA SER A 14 -2.51 9.10 -2.05
C SER A 14 -4.04 9.03 -2.15
N LEU A 15 -4.73 10.17 -2.10
CA LEU A 15 -6.18 10.21 -2.35
C LEU A 15 -6.53 9.77 -3.78
N GLY A 16 -5.76 10.23 -4.78
CA GLY A 16 -5.91 9.81 -6.17
C GLY A 16 -5.67 8.31 -6.37
N VAL A 17 -4.62 7.77 -5.77
CA VAL A 17 -4.30 6.32 -5.84
C VAL A 17 -5.39 5.50 -5.18
N SER A 18 -5.88 5.89 -4.00
CA SER A 18 -7.00 5.23 -3.33
C SER A 18 -8.25 5.17 -4.22
N TYR A 19 -8.60 6.30 -4.85
CA TYR A 19 -9.73 6.38 -5.78
C TYR A 19 -9.56 5.48 -7.00
N LEU A 20 -8.39 5.50 -7.65
CA LEU A 20 -8.13 4.68 -8.83
C LEU A 20 -8.09 3.18 -8.51
N ALA A 21 -7.47 2.80 -7.39
CA ALA A 21 -7.43 1.42 -6.92
C ALA A 21 -8.85 0.86 -6.69
N ARG A 22 -9.72 1.66 -6.06
CA ARG A 22 -11.15 1.33 -5.86
C ARG A 22 -11.89 1.17 -7.19
N GLN A 23 -11.75 2.13 -8.10
CA GLN A 23 -12.38 2.06 -9.43
C GLN A 23 -11.93 0.81 -10.21
N PHE A 24 -10.65 0.46 -10.12
CA PHE A 24 -10.10 -0.68 -10.85
C PHE A 24 -10.62 -2.01 -10.29
N VAL A 25 -10.56 -2.23 -8.98
CA VAL A 25 -11.07 -3.47 -8.36
C VAL A 25 -12.58 -3.61 -8.55
N ASP A 26 -13.34 -2.52 -8.46
CA ASP A 26 -14.78 -2.52 -8.73
C ASP A 26 -15.10 -2.90 -10.19
N THR A 27 -14.28 -2.43 -11.13
CA THR A 27 -14.43 -2.78 -12.55
C THR A 27 -14.19 -4.28 -12.79
N ILE A 28 -13.16 -4.86 -12.17
CA ILE A 28 -12.88 -6.30 -12.27
C ILE A 28 -14.04 -7.08 -11.65
N ARG A 29 -14.50 -6.69 -10.45
CA ARG A 29 -15.63 -7.31 -9.76
C ARG A 29 -16.91 -7.31 -10.59
N ALA A 30 -17.22 -6.19 -11.24
CA ALA A 30 -18.42 -6.06 -12.06
C ALA A 30 -18.33 -6.89 -13.35
N LYS A 31 -17.15 -6.97 -13.97
CA LYS A 31 -16.94 -7.69 -15.25
C LYS A 31 -16.73 -9.19 -15.08
N GLN A 32 -16.24 -9.63 -13.92
CA GLN A 32 -15.90 -11.02 -13.64
C GLN A 32 -16.42 -11.46 -12.26
N PRO A 33 -17.76 -11.58 -12.08
CA PRO A 33 -18.36 -11.96 -10.79
C PRO A 33 -17.87 -13.31 -10.27
N GLU A 34 -17.44 -14.22 -11.15
CA GLU A 34 -16.91 -15.54 -10.81
C GLU A 34 -15.63 -15.50 -9.98
N LEU A 35 -14.92 -14.37 -9.96
CA LEU A 35 -13.72 -14.17 -9.14
C LEU A 35 -14.04 -14.00 -7.64
N GLY A 36 -15.32 -13.80 -7.28
CA GLY A 36 -15.76 -13.73 -5.90
C GLY A 36 -15.10 -12.60 -5.10
N ILE A 37 -14.90 -11.44 -5.74
CA ILE A 37 -14.36 -10.24 -5.09
C ILE A 37 -15.42 -9.66 -4.16
N THR A 38 -15.09 -9.58 -2.87
CA THR A 38 -15.97 -9.13 -1.79
C THR A 38 -15.85 -7.63 -1.54
N ASP A 39 -16.78 -7.05 -0.78
CA ASP A 39 -16.64 -5.66 -0.34
C ASP A 39 -15.38 -5.44 0.53
N ALA A 40 -15.01 -6.44 1.34
CA ALA A 40 -13.78 -6.43 2.12
C ALA A 40 -12.54 -6.38 1.22
N ASP A 41 -12.51 -7.17 0.13
CA ASP A 41 -11.41 -7.12 -0.85
C ASP A 41 -11.26 -5.71 -1.45
N CYS A 42 -12.38 -5.13 -1.91
CA CYS A 42 -12.36 -3.79 -2.48
C CYS A 42 -11.88 -2.75 -1.46
N LEU A 43 -12.29 -2.86 -0.19
CA LEU A 43 -11.91 -1.89 0.85
C LEU A 43 -10.44 -2.03 1.24
N CYS A 44 -9.92 -3.25 1.32
CA CYS A 44 -8.49 -3.48 1.52
C CYS A 44 -7.65 -2.83 0.41
N VAL A 45 -8.05 -3.00 -0.85
CA VAL A 45 -7.36 -2.39 -2.01
C VAL A 45 -7.39 -0.86 -1.94
N GLU A 46 -8.53 -0.27 -1.60
CA GLU A 46 -8.70 1.18 -1.45
C GLU A 46 -7.84 1.76 -0.31
N VAL A 47 -7.81 1.08 0.84
CA VAL A 47 -7.00 1.49 2.00
C VAL A 47 -5.51 1.32 1.70
N ALA A 48 -5.11 0.24 1.04
CA ALA A 48 -3.72 0.05 0.61
C ALA A 48 -3.28 1.17 -0.33
N GLY A 49 -4.10 1.53 -1.33
CA GLY A 49 -3.82 2.66 -2.22
C GLY A 49 -3.68 3.99 -1.49
N LEU A 50 -4.51 4.23 -0.47
CA LEU A 50 -4.42 5.43 0.37
C LEU A 50 -3.12 5.46 1.21
N CYS A 51 -2.67 4.31 1.68
CA CYS A 51 -1.60 4.22 2.68
C CYS A 51 -0.22 3.86 2.09
N HIS A 52 -0.11 3.50 0.80
CA HIS A 52 1.13 3.00 0.21
C HIS A 52 2.34 3.93 0.38
N ASP A 53 2.10 5.25 0.43
CA ASP A 53 3.12 6.30 0.44
C ASP A 53 3.35 6.96 1.82
N LEU A 54 2.79 6.41 2.90
CA LEU A 54 2.92 6.96 4.27
C LEU A 54 4.37 7.12 4.74
N GLY A 55 5.27 6.24 4.27
CA GLY A 55 6.67 6.13 4.65
C GLY A 55 7.60 7.15 3.99
N HIS A 56 7.11 7.97 3.07
CA HIS A 56 7.96 8.96 2.40
C HIS A 56 8.44 10.04 3.37
N GLY A 57 9.77 10.15 3.47
CA GLY A 57 10.44 11.22 4.22
C GLY A 57 10.48 12.57 3.47
N PRO A 58 11.18 13.56 4.04
CA PRO A 58 11.33 14.89 3.44
C PRO A 58 11.84 14.83 1.99
N PHE A 59 11.12 15.50 1.08
CA PHE A 59 11.41 15.50 -0.37
C PHE A 59 11.33 14.11 -1.03
N SER A 60 10.53 13.19 -0.46
CA SER A 60 10.20 11.87 -1.02
C SER A 60 11.45 11.07 -1.40
N HIS A 61 11.69 10.78 -2.68
CA HIS A 61 12.81 9.95 -3.13
C HIS A 61 14.20 10.54 -2.86
N LEU A 62 14.29 11.83 -2.50
CA LEU A 62 15.55 12.40 -2.05
C LEU A 62 15.98 11.79 -0.71
N TYR A 63 15.02 11.47 0.17
CA TYR A 63 15.30 11.00 1.51
C TYR A 63 15.95 9.61 1.50
N ASP A 64 15.27 8.64 0.92
CA ASP A 64 15.73 7.25 0.82
C ASP A 64 16.77 7.04 -0.29
N GLY A 65 16.65 7.73 -1.43
CA GLY A 65 17.53 7.51 -2.59
C GLY A 65 18.85 8.28 -2.59
N ARG A 66 19.02 9.30 -1.72
CA ARG A 66 20.23 10.14 -1.69
C ARG A 66 20.68 10.50 -0.28
N PHE A 67 19.79 11.04 0.55
CA PHE A 67 20.16 11.55 1.86
C PHE A 67 20.61 10.41 2.79
N LEU A 68 19.77 9.40 3.02
CA LEU A 68 20.11 8.26 3.86
C LEU A 68 21.37 7.52 3.38
N PRO A 69 21.56 7.22 2.08
CA PRO A 69 22.79 6.62 1.57
C PRO A 69 24.04 7.47 1.84
N THR A 70 23.90 8.79 1.98
CA THR A 70 25.01 9.71 2.22
C THR A 70 25.41 9.75 3.70
N ILE A 71 24.44 9.64 4.61
CA ILE A 71 24.68 9.76 6.06
C ILE A 71 24.83 8.42 6.79
N ASN A 72 24.34 7.34 6.19
CA ASN A 72 24.43 5.99 6.75
C ASN A 72 24.52 4.95 5.61
N HIS A 73 25.73 4.63 5.18
CA HIS A 73 25.97 3.71 4.07
C HIS A 73 25.44 2.28 4.27
N ASN A 74 25.14 1.89 5.51
CA ASN A 74 24.62 0.55 5.85
C ASN A 74 23.12 0.60 6.20
N HIS A 75 22.39 1.64 5.80
CA HIS A 75 20.94 1.67 6.01
C HIS A 75 20.23 0.63 5.12
N ASP A 76 19.14 0.10 5.63
CA ASP A 76 18.22 -0.82 4.94
C ASP A 76 16.82 -0.18 4.76
N PHE A 77 16.72 1.13 5.00
CA PHE A 77 15.47 1.87 4.83
C PHE A 77 14.94 1.81 3.39
N ALA A 78 13.71 1.36 3.25
CA ALA A 78 12.85 1.56 2.09
C ALA A 78 11.54 2.23 2.54
N HIS A 79 11.01 3.13 1.71
CA HIS A 79 9.80 3.86 2.10
C HIS A 79 8.58 2.93 2.18
N GLU A 80 8.56 1.81 1.44
CA GLU A 80 7.52 0.78 1.53
C GLU A 80 7.44 0.16 2.94
N HIS A 81 8.57 -0.27 3.52
CA HIS A 81 8.60 -0.79 4.90
C HIS A 81 8.24 0.28 5.93
N ALA A 82 8.69 1.52 5.69
CA ALA A 82 8.31 2.64 6.53
C ALA A 82 6.81 2.93 6.46
N SER A 83 6.18 2.81 5.28
CA SER A 83 4.73 2.96 5.11
C SER A 83 3.96 1.92 5.94
N ILE A 84 4.41 0.66 5.92
CA ILE A 84 3.82 -0.40 6.75
C ILE A 84 3.97 -0.09 8.25
N GLY A 85 5.16 0.33 8.67
CA GLY A 85 5.42 0.69 10.07
C GLY A 85 4.57 1.88 10.55
N ILE A 86 4.39 2.90 9.71
CA ILE A 86 3.53 4.05 9.99
C ILE A 86 2.06 3.63 9.98
N PHE A 87 1.63 2.75 9.07
CA PHE A 87 0.27 2.21 9.07
C PHE A 87 -0.05 1.48 10.37
N ASP A 88 0.87 0.63 10.86
CA ASP A 88 0.76 -0.02 12.17
C ASP A 88 0.72 0.96 13.34
N HIS A 89 1.51 2.03 13.25
CA HIS A 89 1.46 3.10 14.24
C HIS A 89 0.12 3.84 14.20
N LEU A 90 -0.40 4.13 13.01
CA LEU A 90 -1.66 4.85 12.80
C LEU A 90 -2.83 4.06 13.38
N ILE A 91 -2.91 2.74 13.12
CA ILE A 91 -3.95 1.86 13.68
C ILE A 91 -3.92 1.90 15.21
N ARG A 92 -2.73 1.73 15.81
CA ARG A 92 -2.56 1.68 17.28
C ARG A 92 -2.83 3.02 17.94
N SER A 93 -2.22 4.09 17.45
CA SER A 93 -2.29 5.43 18.05
C SER A 93 -3.68 6.06 17.95
N ASN A 94 -4.49 5.66 16.97
CA ASN A 94 -5.85 6.17 16.78
C ASN A 94 -6.92 5.15 17.15
N HIS A 95 -6.55 4.00 17.73
CA HIS A 95 -7.46 2.92 18.12
C HIS A 95 -8.42 2.51 17.00
N LEU A 96 -7.89 2.23 15.80
CA LEU A 96 -8.73 1.98 14.63
C LEU A 96 -9.28 0.56 14.52
N LEU A 97 -8.76 -0.42 15.28
CA LEU A 97 -9.23 -1.81 15.18
C LEU A 97 -10.77 -1.97 15.26
N PRO A 98 -11.49 -1.31 16.19
CA PRO A 98 -12.95 -1.37 16.22
C PRO A 98 -13.62 -0.79 14.97
N ALA A 99 -13.00 0.20 14.33
CA ALA A 99 -13.50 0.74 13.06
C ALA A 99 -13.30 -0.25 11.92
N PHE A 100 -12.14 -0.92 11.83
CA PHE A 100 -11.92 -2.00 10.87
C PHE A 100 -12.96 -3.12 11.04
N GLU A 101 -13.18 -3.57 12.28
CA GLU A 101 -14.18 -4.59 12.61
C GLU A 101 -15.60 -4.15 12.23
N LEU A 102 -15.96 -2.89 12.45
CA LEU A 102 -17.27 -2.33 12.05
C LEU A 102 -17.50 -2.44 10.53
N PHE A 103 -16.45 -2.30 9.73
CA PHE A 103 -16.49 -2.48 8.28
C PHE A 103 -16.24 -3.93 7.83
N GLY A 104 -16.23 -4.88 8.77
CA GLY A 104 -16.06 -6.30 8.49
C GLY A 104 -14.63 -6.70 8.15
N LEU A 105 -13.63 -5.89 8.55
CA LEU A 105 -12.22 -6.18 8.35
C LEU A 105 -11.59 -6.75 9.63
N GLY A 106 -10.96 -7.92 9.51
CA GLY A 106 -10.21 -8.59 10.57
C GLY A 106 -8.68 -8.49 10.41
N GLU A 107 -7.96 -9.28 11.21
CA GLU A 107 -6.48 -9.28 11.19
C GLU A 107 -5.90 -9.72 9.84
N GLU A 108 -6.52 -10.69 9.16
CA GLU A 108 -6.10 -11.15 7.83
C GLU A 108 -6.22 -10.03 6.78
N ASP A 109 -7.19 -9.14 6.93
CA ASP A 109 -7.45 -8.02 6.02
C ASP A 109 -6.43 -6.90 6.22
N ILE A 110 -6.09 -6.62 7.48
CA ILE A 110 -5.02 -5.69 7.84
C ILE A 110 -3.68 -6.22 7.31
N GLN A 111 -3.42 -7.52 7.45
CA GLN A 111 -2.24 -8.15 6.88
C GLN A 111 -2.23 -8.05 5.35
N PHE A 112 -3.36 -8.30 4.69
CA PHE A 112 -3.50 -8.15 3.25
C PHE A 112 -3.21 -6.71 2.78
N ILE A 113 -3.71 -5.69 3.49
CA ILE A 113 -3.42 -4.28 3.18
C ILE A 113 -1.90 -4.02 3.19
N LYS A 114 -1.18 -4.50 4.21
CA LYS A 114 0.28 -4.34 4.29
C LYS A 114 1.01 -5.04 3.16
N GLU A 115 0.53 -6.21 2.76
CA GLU A 115 1.08 -6.96 1.64
C GLU A 115 0.87 -6.23 0.30
N LEU A 116 -0.30 -5.64 0.08
CA LEU A 116 -0.57 -4.79 -1.08
C LEU A 116 0.34 -3.56 -1.14
N MET A 117 0.66 -2.97 0.02
CA MET A 117 1.58 -1.84 0.12
C MET A 117 3.04 -2.24 -0.14
N LEU A 118 3.41 -3.47 0.18
CA LEU A 118 4.77 -4.01 -0.03
C LEU A 118 5.04 -4.29 -1.52
N GLY A 119 4.05 -4.82 -2.24
CA GLY A 119 4.07 -5.05 -3.68
C GLY A 119 4.91 -6.22 -4.19
N ASP A 120 5.96 -6.64 -3.49
CA ASP A 120 6.75 -7.84 -3.82
C ASP A 120 7.04 -8.70 -2.59
N LYS A 121 7.03 -10.03 -2.78
CA LYS A 121 7.44 -10.97 -1.74
C LYS A 121 8.92 -10.87 -1.42
N SER A 122 9.76 -10.48 -2.38
CA SER A 122 11.22 -10.33 -2.18
C SER A 122 11.56 -9.23 -1.18
N GLU A 123 10.65 -8.28 -0.96
CA GLU A 123 10.78 -7.22 0.04
C GLU A 123 10.36 -7.71 1.44
N GLY A 124 9.78 -8.91 1.54
CA GLY A 124 9.48 -9.57 2.80
C GLY A 124 10.68 -10.36 3.36
N PRO A 125 10.57 -10.92 4.58
CA PRO A 125 11.56 -11.85 5.12
C PRO A 125 11.82 -13.04 4.18
N ALA A 126 13.00 -13.67 4.28
CA ALA A 126 13.31 -14.85 3.48
C ALA A 126 12.24 -15.96 3.64
N GLY A 127 11.67 -16.41 2.51
CA GLY A 127 10.59 -17.39 2.48
C GLY A 127 9.19 -16.79 2.72
N PHE A 128 9.04 -15.47 2.62
CA PHE A 128 7.75 -14.81 2.72
C PHE A 128 6.81 -15.23 1.57
N GLU A 129 5.59 -15.60 1.95
CA GLU A 129 4.51 -15.94 1.04
C GLU A 129 3.33 -15.04 1.33
N TRP A 130 2.54 -14.71 0.30
CA TRP A 130 1.29 -13.98 0.46
C TRP A 130 0.36 -14.78 1.35
N LYS A 131 -0.09 -14.19 2.46
CA LYS A 131 -1.02 -14.84 3.38
C LYS A 131 -2.41 -14.22 3.31
N GLY A 132 -2.50 -12.95 2.91
CA GLY A 132 -3.73 -12.16 3.00
C GLY A 132 -4.89 -12.65 2.13
N ARG A 133 -4.63 -13.13 0.90
CA ARG A 133 -5.70 -13.47 -0.07
C ARG A 133 -5.42 -14.67 -0.97
N GLY A 134 -5.28 -15.85 -0.36
CA GLY A 134 -5.43 -17.18 -0.98
C GLY A 134 -5.27 -17.26 -2.51
N ASN A 135 -6.36 -17.53 -3.22
CA ASN A 135 -6.38 -17.67 -4.69
C ASN A 135 -6.60 -16.35 -5.45
N LYS A 136 -6.80 -15.21 -4.77
CA LYS A 136 -7.06 -13.90 -5.40
C LYS A 136 -5.77 -13.12 -5.62
N THR A 137 -4.75 -13.81 -6.15
CA THR A 137 -3.40 -13.27 -6.31
C THR A 137 -3.34 -12.06 -7.26
N PHE A 138 -4.30 -11.92 -8.17
CA PHE A 138 -4.41 -10.77 -9.07
C PHE A 138 -4.67 -9.45 -8.33
N LEU A 139 -5.18 -9.47 -7.09
CA LEU A 139 -5.38 -8.25 -6.32
C LEU A 139 -4.06 -7.56 -5.93
N TYR A 140 -2.96 -8.32 -5.82
CA TYR A 140 -1.63 -7.78 -5.52
C TYR A 140 -1.04 -6.94 -6.66
N ASP A 141 -1.58 -7.08 -7.87
CA ASP A 141 -1.14 -6.33 -9.04
C ASP A 141 -1.83 -4.95 -9.18
N ILE A 142 -2.65 -4.53 -8.20
CA ILE A 142 -3.46 -3.29 -8.30
C ILE A 142 -2.77 -2.06 -7.70
N VAL A 143 -2.08 -2.19 -6.56
CA VAL A 143 -1.57 -1.01 -5.81
C VAL A 143 -0.07 -0.81 -6.02
N ALA A 144 0.70 -1.90 -6.00
CA ALA A 144 2.15 -1.86 -6.16
C ALA A 144 2.59 -3.11 -6.95
N ASN A 145 2.57 -3.01 -8.27
CA ASN A 145 2.85 -4.11 -9.17
C ASN A 145 4.34 -4.15 -9.53
N LYS A 146 5.13 -4.81 -8.69
CA LYS A 146 6.58 -4.95 -8.94
C LYS A 146 6.91 -5.98 -10.04
N ARG A 147 5.92 -6.74 -10.54
CA ARG A 147 6.11 -7.68 -11.65
C ARG A 147 6.38 -6.95 -12.97
N ASN A 148 5.69 -5.85 -13.23
CA ASN A 148 5.83 -5.12 -14.50
C ASN A 148 5.68 -3.58 -14.40
N GLY A 149 5.38 -3.04 -13.22
CA GLY A 149 5.22 -1.61 -12.98
C GLY A 149 3.94 -1.00 -13.55
N ILE A 150 2.92 -1.81 -13.82
CA ILE A 150 1.59 -1.34 -14.23
C ILE A 150 0.67 -1.46 -13.02
N ASP A 151 0.55 -0.36 -12.28
CA ASP A 151 -0.28 -0.16 -11.09
C ASP A 151 -1.00 1.21 -11.13
#